data_AF-A0AAW1UGN0-F1
#
_entry.id   AF-A0AAW1UGN0-F1
#
_cell.length_a   1.000
_cell.length_b   1.000
_cell.length_c   1.000
_cell.angle_alpha   90.00
_cell.angle_beta   90.00
_cell.angle_gamma   90.00
#
_symmetry.space_group_name_H-M   'P 1'
#
loop_
_entity.id
_entity.type
_entity.pdbx_description
1 polymer ?
#
loop_
_entity_poly.entity_id
_entity_poly.type
_entity_poly.pdbx_seq_one_letter_code
_entity_poly.pdbx_strand_id
1 'polypeptide(L)'
;MEQSTNKTIILEQIEKVRDLDSETSKPKLHTKPDKTVKKTIIKAPSVSTSLYAILTPYLRTPVTGKSEPRNTLPPPITCTILLYFGILFIVQTLRSELKAGTITPRHKRFVLKFLRNYPPETLNIPGPLVALFESLNPAKPSNTLFATVTPKIYHSAHNLRAGQLINYDRHDVFRLSLPYIPGILGFIQKLITAAPAAIPDFTLPNAFDNTAERTLNGHVFQPNQWNEIERATLLLPGMLYIPETNRDIDTSFNRYGDRLNVPTPIAASNIRYTDEFCFLNQDDSWFGNVSQVMSTYCNYFVGSSTLATCSDVITTAPLAISDYTKGSTPNPEDNPIHTLTRAFHPTGIFELEYQHSTTEVNIAPTAAMIATGTKTNCRTSLPELGLFSELGTNIVTRTGPYWLHTPVHRITTKETTYKVTGAKNGSLRKSNPS
;
A
#
# COMPACT_ATOMS: atom_id res chain seq x y z
N MET A 1 46.62 -21.27 -37.48
CA MET A 1 45.99 -22.46 -38.10
C MET A 1 45.39 -23.36 -37.01
N GLU A 2 44.62 -22.80 -36.08
CA GLU A 2 44.09 -23.57 -34.93
C GLU A 2 42.80 -22.96 -34.35
N GLN A 3 41.93 -22.43 -35.23
CA GLN A 3 40.60 -21.90 -34.85
C GLN A 3 39.46 -22.41 -35.75
N SER A 4 39.73 -23.34 -36.66
CA SER A 4 38.73 -23.85 -37.62
C SER A 4 38.04 -25.14 -37.20
N THR A 5 38.52 -25.84 -36.15
CA THR A 5 38.04 -27.19 -35.80
C THR A 5 36.93 -27.19 -34.76
N ASN A 6 36.78 -26.11 -33.97
CA ASN A 6 35.76 -26.03 -32.92
C ASN A 6 34.37 -25.56 -33.40
N LYS A 7 34.25 -25.04 -34.64
CA LYS A 7 32.96 -24.60 -35.18
C LYS A 7 32.15 -25.73 -35.82
N THR A 8 32.78 -26.82 -36.23
CA THR A 8 32.11 -27.96 -36.89
C THR A 8 31.40 -28.88 -35.88
N ILE A 9 31.94 -29.02 -34.67
CA ILE A 9 31.38 -29.89 -33.62
C ILE A 9 30.09 -29.32 -33.01
N ILE A 10 29.95 -27.99 -32.97
CA ILE A 10 28.76 -27.32 -32.41
C ILE A 10 27.57 -27.35 -33.39
N LEU A 11 27.82 -27.39 -34.70
CA LEU A 11 26.75 -27.46 -35.71
C LEU A 11 26.16 -28.88 -35.84
N GLU A 12 26.96 -29.94 -35.70
CA GLU A 12 26.45 -31.34 -35.70
C GLU A 12 25.62 -31.70 -34.46
N GLN A 13 25.77 -30.96 -33.35
CA GLN A 13 24.95 -31.16 -32.14
C GLN A 13 23.61 -30.41 -32.19
N ILE A 14 23.48 -29.39 -33.04
CA ILE A 14 22.23 -28.61 -33.21
C ILE A 14 21.27 -29.30 -34.19
N GLU A 15 21.76 -30.09 -35.15
CA GLU A 15 20.89 -30.87 -36.05
C GLU A 15 20.31 -32.13 -35.38
N LYS A 16 20.99 -32.74 -34.40
CA LYS A 16 20.48 -33.92 -33.66
C LYS A 16 19.35 -33.65 -32.68
N VAL A 17 19.05 -32.38 -32.36
CA VAL A 17 17.94 -32.00 -31.47
C VAL A 17 16.67 -31.66 -32.27
N ARG A 18 16.75 -31.59 -33.61
CA ARG A 18 15.62 -31.21 -34.47
C ARG A 18 14.80 -32.39 -35.03
N ASP A 19 15.33 -33.61 -34.92
CA ASP A 19 14.72 -34.84 -35.46
C ASP A 19 14.02 -35.73 -34.41
N LEU A 20 13.79 -35.23 -33.19
CA LEU A 20 13.16 -36.00 -32.10
C LEU A 20 11.68 -35.67 -31.81
N ASP A 21 11.05 -34.77 -32.57
CA ASP A 21 9.66 -34.33 -32.31
C ASP A 21 8.66 -34.61 -33.45
N SER A 22 9.01 -35.50 -34.39
CA SER A 22 8.06 -35.93 -35.42
C SER A 22 7.93 -37.44 -35.50
N GLU A 23 7.13 -38.05 -34.61
CA GLU A 23 6.35 -39.22 -35.00
C GLU A 23 5.14 -39.50 -34.07
N THR A 24 3.99 -39.36 -34.71
CA THR A 24 2.62 -39.74 -34.39
C THR A 24 2.36 -40.91 -33.44
N SER A 25 1.38 -40.74 -32.55
CA SER A 25 0.33 -41.77 -32.34
C SER A 25 -1.01 -41.13 -31.94
N LYS A 26 -2.02 -41.29 -32.81
CA LYS A 26 -3.44 -40.99 -32.55
C LYS A 26 -4.09 -42.19 -31.86
N PRO A 27 -4.92 -42.00 -30.82
CA PRO A 27 -5.95 -42.98 -30.49
C PRO A 27 -7.31 -42.51 -31.02
N LYS A 28 -7.99 -43.41 -31.74
CA LYS A 28 -9.42 -43.32 -32.04
C LYS A 28 -10.20 -43.61 -30.74
N LEU A 29 -11.19 -42.78 -30.42
CA LEU A 29 -12.20 -43.10 -29.42
C LEU A 29 -13.59 -42.69 -29.93
N HIS A 30 -14.40 -43.70 -30.22
CA HIS A 30 -15.84 -43.62 -30.31
C HIS A 30 -16.40 -44.14 -28.98
N THR A 31 -17.16 -43.32 -28.25
CA THR A 31 -18.34 -43.74 -27.46
C THR A 31 -19.17 -42.53 -27.03
N LYS A 32 -20.45 -42.82 -26.78
CA LYS A 32 -21.67 -42.01 -26.72
C LYS A 32 -21.73 -40.91 -25.62
N PRO A 33 -22.71 -39.97 -25.70
CA PRO A 33 -22.84 -38.88 -24.73
C PRO A 33 -23.53 -39.38 -23.46
N ASP A 34 -22.91 -39.15 -22.30
CA ASP A 34 -23.55 -39.35 -21.01
C ASP A 34 -23.69 -38.03 -20.24
N LYS A 35 -24.75 -38.02 -19.44
CA LYS A 35 -25.47 -36.90 -18.86
C LYS A 35 -24.71 -36.23 -17.71
N THR A 36 -25.00 -34.95 -17.53
CA THR A 36 -24.92 -34.21 -16.25
C THR A 36 -23.54 -34.16 -15.56
N VAL A 37 -22.64 -33.33 -16.09
CA VAL A 37 -21.57 -32.76 -15.26
C VAL A 37 -22.15 -31.55 -14.51
N LYS A 38 -22.50 -31.75 -13.23
CA LYS A 38 -22.70 -30.64 -12.29
C LYS A 38 -21.41 -29.83 -12.24
N LYS A 39 -21.48 -28.60 -12.73
CA LYS A 39 -20.40 -27.61 -12.65
C LYS A 39 -20.19 -27.29 -11.17
N THR A 40 -19.27 -27.97 -10.51
CA THR A 40 -18.82 -27.62 -9.17
C THR A 40 -18.07 -26.30 -9.30
N ILE A 41 -18.77 -25.20 -9.03
CA ILE A 41 -18.13 -23.89 -8.84
C ILE A 41 -17.32 -24.01 -7.56
N ILE A 42 -16.01 -24.22 -7.71
CA ILE A 42 -15.06 -24.03 -6.64
C ILE A 42 -15.09 -22.52 -6.35
N LYS A 43 -15.87 -22.12 -5.33
CA LYS A 43 -15.77 -20.78 -4.76
C LYS A 43 -14.37 -20.67 -4.15
N ALA A 44 -13.46 -20.01 -4.87
CA ALA A 44 -12.24 -19.51 -4.25
C ALA A 44 -12.66 -18.59 -3.08
N PRO A 45 -12.04 -18.71 -1.90
CA PRO A 45 -12.33 -17.78 -0.80
C PRO A 45 -11.82 -16.39 -1.22
N SER A 46 -12.75 -15.51 -1.62
CA SER A 46 -12.47 -14.12 -1.97
C SER A 46 -12.40 -13.31 -0.68
N VAL A 47 -11.30 -13.42 0.06
CA VAL A 47 -11.00 -12.50 1.17
C VAL A 47 -10.17 -11.37 0.58
N SER A 48 -10.87 -10.44 -0.08
CA SER A 48 -10.37 -9.12 -0.44
C SER A 48 -10.41 -8.26 0.82
N THR A 49 -9.26 -7.73 1.21
CA THR A 49 -9.14 -6.91 2.41
C THR A 49 -8.18 -5.78 2.10
N SER A 50 -8.47 -4.56 2.55
CA SER A 50 -7.51 -3.46 2.45
C SER A 50 -6.20 -3.84 3.14
N LEU A 51 -5.08 -3.23 2.74
CA LEU A 51 -3.73 -3.48 3.27
C LEU A 51 -3.67 -3.52 4.81
N TYR A 52 -4.64 -2.89 5.48
CA TYR A 52 -4.79 -2.80 6.93
C TYR A 52 -5.63 -3.92 7.55
N ALA A 53 -6.72 -4.34 6.91
CA ALA A 53 -7.68 -5.29 7.49
C ALA A 53 -7.16 -6.76 7.54
N ILE A 54 -6.07 -7.05 6.82
CA ILE A 54 -5.33 -8.31 6.90
C ILE A 54 -4.37 -8.36 8.10
N LEU A 55 -3.76 -7.24 8.51
CA LEU A 55 -2.64 -7.28 9.47
C LEU A 55 -3.13 -7.56 10.91
N THR A 56 -4.39 -7.17 11.21
CA THR A 56 -5.04 -7.18 12.53
C THR A 56 -5.09 -8.50 13.28
N PRO A 57 -5.40 -9.65 12.65
CA PRO A 57 -5.39 -10.93 13.35
C PRO A 57 -3.97 -11.45 13.62
N TYR A 58 -2.97 -11.06 12.80
CA TYR A 58 -1.65 -11.67 12.80
C TYR A 58 -0.63 -10.92 13.65
N LEU A 59 -0.75 -9.59 13.79
CA LEU A 59 0.03 -8.80 14.77
C LEU A 59 -0.38 -9.09 16.23
N ARG A 60 -1.51 -9.77 16.44
CA ARG A 60 -1.98 -10.20 17.77
C ARG A 60 -1.49 -11.57 18.22
N THR A 61 -0.76 -12.31 17.37
CA THR A 61 -0.14 -13.55 17.82
C THR A 61 1.11 -13.16 18.60
N PRO A 62 1.14 -13.27 19.94
CA PRO A 62 2.39 -13.05 20.64
C PRO A 62 3.40 -14.04 20.06
N VAL A 63 4.66 -13.62 19.93
CA VAL A 63 5.77 -14.53 19.64
C VAL A 63 6.01 -15.38 20.89
N THR A 64 5.02 -16.18 21.28
CA THR A 64 5.11 -17.20 22.32
C THR A 64 5.68 -18.44 21.66
N GLY A 65 6.92 -18.33 21.20
CA GLY A 65 7.74 -19.42 20.71
C GLY A 65 9.09 -19.31 21.41
N LYS A 66 9.39 -20.31 22.25
CA LYS A 66 10.56 -20.38 23.13
C LYS A 66 11.87 -20.00 22.43
N SER A 67 12.73 -19.31 23.18
CA SER A 67 14.04 -18.73 22.84
C SER A 67 13.98 -17.34 22.18
N GLU A 68 14.25 -16.29 22.97
CA GLU A 68 14.72 -15.01 22.46
C GLU A 68 15.98 -15.27 21.61
N PRO A 69 15.99 -15.00 20.30
CA PRO A 69 17.27 -14.82 19.63
C PRO A 69 17.89 -13.56 20.24
N ARG A 70 18.98 -13.75 20.99
CA ARG A 70 19.72 -12.71 21.72
C ARG A 70 20.31 -11.60 20.84
N ASN A 71 20.03 -11.54 19.55
CA ASN A 71 20.62 -10.64 18.55
C ASN A 71 19.66 -10.56 17.34
N THR A 72 19.27 -9.42 16.75
CA THR A 72 19.85 -8.06 16.75
C THR A 72 18.83 -6.95 16.40
N LEU A 73 17.57 -7.25 16.07
CA LEU A 73 16.61 -6.28 15.51
C LEU A 73 15.30 -6.15 16.31
N PRO A 74 14.66 -4.96 16.34
CA PRO A 74 13.39 -4.75 17.05
C PRO A 74 12.22 -5.54 16.42
N PRO A 75 11.16 -5.84 17.18
CA PRO A 75 9.93 -6.41 16.60
C PRO A 75 9.33 -5.43 15.56
N PRO A 76 8.70 -5.93 14.49
CA PRO A 76 8.04 -5.08 13.52
C PRO A 76 6.83 -4.41 14.19
N ILE A 77 6.95 -3.12 14.50
CA ILE A 77 5.79 -2.31 14.90
C ILE A 77 5.05 -1.85 13.66
N THR A 78 3.75 -1.55 13.81
CA THR A 78 2.90 -1.09 12.70
C THR A 78 3.53 0.07 11.93
N CYS A 79 4.14 1.05 12.60
CA CYS A 79 4.77 2.17 11.92
C CYS A 79 5.96 1.75 11.01
N THR A 80 6.79 0.79 11.43
CA THR A 80 7.90 0.26 10.61
C THR A 80 7.38 -0.51 9.40
N ILE A 81 6.31 -1.30 9.59
CA ILE A 81 5.63 -2.01 8.51
C ILE A 81 5.09 -1.01 7.46
N LEU A 82 4.44 0.05 7.93
CA LEU A 82 3.86 1.08 7.08
C LEU A 82 4.92 1.92 6.37
N LEU A 83 6.04 2.21 7.03
CA LEU A 83 7.20 2.87 6.43
C LEU A 83 7.75 2.06 5.26
N TYR A 84 7.99 0.77 5.47
CA TYR A 84 8.53 -0.11 4.44
C TYR A 84 7.59 -0.24 3.24
N PHE A 85 6.32 -0.61 3.46
CA PHE A 85 5.38 -0.76 2.35
C PHE A 85 5.02 0.56 1.69
N GLY A 86 5.06 1.67 2.42
CA GLY A 86 4.87 2.98 1.83
C GLY A 86 5.98 3.34 0.84
N ILE A 87 7.23 3.04 1.16
CA ILE A 87 8.36 3.23 0.24
C ILE A 87 8.27 2.25 -0.93
N LEU A 88 7.96 0.98 -0.69
CA LEU A 88 7.78 0.02 -1.78
C LEU A 88 6.65 0.43 -2.73
N PHE A 89 5.54 0.97 -2.22
CA PHE A 89 4.43 1.46 -3.03
C PHE A 89 4.90 2.55 -4.01
N ILE A 90 5.68 3.50 -3.51
CA ILE A 90 6.29 4.57 -4.32
C ILE A 90 7.25 3.95 -5.35
N VAL A 91 8.15 3.06 -4.93
CA VAL A 91 9.13 2.42 -5.82
C VAL A 91 8.45 1.61 -6.92
N GLN A 92 7.42 0.81 -6.60
CA GLN A 92 6.67 0.05 -7.60
C GLN A 92 5.96 0.97 -8.59
N THR A 93 5.36 2.06 -8.12
CA THR A 93 4.75 3.07 -9.01
C THR A 93 5.79 3.65 -9.97
N LEU A 94 6.99 3.99 -9.48
CA LEU A 94 8.07 4.49 -10.31
C LEU A 94 8.63 3.43 -11.28
N ARG A 95 8.67 2.14 -10.90
CA ARG A 95 9.01 1.04 -11.82
C ARG A 95 8.03 0.99 -12.99
N SER A 96 6.74 1.12 -12.70
CA SER A 96 5.70 1.16 -13.72
C SER A 96 5.83 2.36 -14.65
N GLU A 97 6.08 3.56 -14.11
CA GLU A 97 6.37 4.75 -14.93
C GLU A 97 7.63 4.55 -15.81
N LEU A 98 8.67 3.90 -15.27
CA LEU A 98 9.90 3.62 -15.99
C LEU A 98 9.65 2.68 -17.19
N LYS A 99 8.84 1.64 -17.00
CA LYS A 99 8.48 0.70 -18.07
C LYS A 99 7.53 1.29 -19.11
N ALA A 100 6.61 2.16 -18.68
CA ALA A 100 5.74 2.91 -19.59
C ALA A 100 6.47 4.03 -20.35
N GLY A 101 7.71 4.37 -19.97
CA GLY A 101 8.47 5.46 -20.58
C GLY A 101 7.98 6.85 -20.20
N THR A 102 7.18 6.98 -19.13
CA THR A 102 6.59 8.25 -18.66
C THR A 102 7.33 8.86 -17.48
N ILE A 103 8.33 8.15 -16.94
CA ILE A 103 9.09 8.58 -15.78
C ILE A 103 9.93 9.83 -16.05
N THR A 104 10.03 10.73 -15.07
CA THR A 104 10.92 11.89 -15.17
C THR A 104 12.39 11.49 -14.98
N PRO A 105 13.37 12.26 -15.49
CA PRO A 105 14.78 11.96 -15.30
C PRO A 105 15.21 11.86 -13.83
N ARG A 106 14.58 12.63 -12.93
CA ARG A 106 14.89 12.57 -11.50
C ARG A 106 14.34 11.30 -10.85
N HIS A 107 13.07 10.97 -11.08
CA HIS A 107 12.49 9.72 -10.60
C HIS A 107 13.25 8.50 -11.12
N LYS A 108 13.67 8.53 -12.40
CA LYS A 108 14.50 7.49 -13.00
C LYS A 108 15.82 7.31 -12.25
N ARG A 109 16.53 8.38 -11.92
CA ARG A 109 17.77 8.31 -11.13
C ARG A 109 17.53 7.72 -9.74
N PHE A 110 16.48 8.18 -9.06
CA PHE A 110 16.12 7.66 -7.74
C PHE A 110 15.80 6.17 -7.78
N VAL A 111 14.85 5.74 -8.62
CA VAL A 111 14.42 4.34 -8.67
C VAL A 111 15.56 3.41 -9.11
N LEU A 112 16.40 3.83 -10.06
CA LEU A 112 17.56 3.01 -10.46
C LEU A 112 18.64 2.93 -9.37
N LYS A 113 18.89 4.02 -8.63
CA LYS A 113 19.79 3.98 -7.45
C LYS A 113 19.23 3.00 -6.41
N PHE A 114 17.94 3.15 -6.08
CA PHE A 114 17.27 2.32 -5.08
C PHE A 114 17.32 0.84 -5.46
N LEU A 115 16.93 0.48 -6.69
CA LEU A 115 16.91 -0.91 -7.14
C LEU A 115 18.30 -1.54 -7.28
N ARG A 116 19.34 -0.72 -7.47
CA ARG A 116 20.73 -1.19 -7.42
C ARG A 116 21.15 -1.54 -6.00
N ASN A 117 20.73 -0.74 -5.02
CA ASN A 117 21.09 -0.92 -3.61
C ASN A 117 20.22 -2.01 -2.95
N TYR A 118 18.96 -2.13 -3.39
CA TYR A 118 17.96 -3.10 -2.92
C TYR A 118 17.30 -3.79 -4.12
N PRO A 119 17.90 -4.87 -4.64
CA PRO A 119 17.34 -5.61 -5.77
C PRO A 119 15.89 -6.05 -5.49
N PRO A 120 14.98 -6.05 -6.49
CA PRO A 120 13.59 -6.47 -6.30
C PRO A 120 13.43 -7.85 -5.63
N GLU A 121 14.38 -8.76 -5.85
CA GLU A 121 14.40 -10.12 -5.31
C GLU A 121 14.66 -10.15 -3.80
N THR A 122 15.22 -9.08 -3.23
CA THR A 122 15.48 -8.98 -1.78
C THR A 122 14.35 -8.25 -1.04
N LEU A 123 13.40 -7.65 -1.76
CA LEU A 123 12.34 -6.82 -1.20
C LEU A 123 11.07 -7.66 -1.01
N ASN A 124 10.93 -8.28 0.17
CA ASN A 124 9.81 -9.15 0.47
C ASN A 124 8.48 -8.39 0.61
N ILE A 125 7.40 -9.02 0.17
CA ILE A 125 6.00 -8.55 0.22
C ILE A 125 5.16 -9.69 0.83
N PRO A 126 4.34 -9.43 1.85
CA PRO A 126 3.53 -10.44 2.48
C PRO A 126 2.41 -10.86 1.52
N GLY A 127 2.08 -12.15 1.49
CA GLY A 127 1.18 -12.73 0.49
C GLY A 127 -0.10 -11.95 0.23
N PRO A 128 -0.81 -11.48 1.26
CA PRO A 128 -2.04 -10.71 1.08
C PRO A 128 -1.87 -9.36 0.37
N LEU A 129 -0.65 -8.81 0.31
CA LEU A 129 -0.34 -7.55 -0.37
C LEU A 129 0.21 -7.75 -1.79
N VAL A 130 0.55 -8.98 -2.19
CA VAL A 130 1.15 -9.26 -3.52
C VAL A 130 0.25 -8.75 -4.64
N ALA A 131 -1.06 -9.05 -4.58
CA ALA A 131 -2.02 -8.58 -5.57
C ALA A 131 -2.10 -7.05 -5.65
N LEU A 132 -1.98 -6.35 -4.51
CA LEU A 132 -1.96 -4.89 -4.48
C LEU A 132 -0.75 -4.34 -5.25
N PHE A 133 0.44 -4.89 -5.01
CA PHE A 133 1.64 -4.47 -5.72
C PHE A 133 1.61 -4.83 -7.20
N GLU A 134 0.99 -5.96 -7.57
CA GLU A 134 0.74 -6.33 -8.96
C GLU A 134 -0.26 -5.41 -9.67
N SER A 135 -1.19 -4.78 -8.95
CA SER A 135 -2.11 -3.82 -9.58
C SER A 135 -1.51 -2.43 -9.78
N LEU A 136 -0.30 -2.18 -9.26
CA LEU A 136 0.46 -0.96 -9.55
C LEU A 136 1.23 -1.03 -10.87
N ASN A 137 1.02 -2.08 -11.66
CA ASN A 137 1.71 -2.29 -12.94
C ASN A 137 1.14 -1.41 -14.06
N PRO A 138 1.96 -1.11 -15.10
CA PRO A 138 1.43 -0.43 -16.26
C PRO A 138 0.47 -1.35 -17.02
N ALA A 139 -0.66 -0.79 -17.43
CA ALA A 139 -1.71 -1.51 -18.13
C ALA A 139 -1.86 -0.97 -19.55
N LYS A 140 -1.92 -1.86 -20.54
CA LYS A 140 -2.33 -1.51 -21.90
C LYS A 140 -3.85 -1.70 -22.02
N PRO A 141 -4.62 -0.64 -22.29
CA PRO A 141 -6.05 -0.78 -22.54
C PRO A 141 -6.34 -1.70 -23.72
N SER A 142 -7.52 -2.34 -23.74
CA SER A 142 -7.89 -3.19 -24.88
C SER A 142 -8.13 -2.37 -26.16
N ASN A 143 -8.58 -1.13 -25.99
CA ASN A 143 -8.72 -0.18 -27.08
C ASN A 143 -7.34 0.32 -27.52
N THR A 144 -6.94 -0.11 -28.72
CA THR A 144 -5.64 0.17 -29.33
C THR A 144 -5.38 1.63 -29.67
N LEU A 145 -6.40 2.51 -29.59
CA LEU A 145 -6.25 3.95 -29.75
C LEU A 145 -5.53 4.60 -28.56
N PHE A 146 -5.44 3.92 -27.42
CA PHE A 146 -4.76 4.43 -26.23
C PHE A 146 -3.39 3.81 -26.05
N ALA A 147 -2.47 4.64 -25.58
CA ALA A 147 -1.19 4.19 -25.06
C ALA A 147 -1.36 3.49 -23.70
N THR A 148 -0.26 2.98 -23.19
CA THR A 148 -0.18 2.39 -21.85
C THR A 148 -0.60 3.41 -20.79
N VAL A 149 -1.48 2.98 -19.90
CA VAL A 149 -1.88 3.69 -18.69
C VAL A 149 -1.01 3.19 -17.54
N THR A 150 -0.50 4.11 -16.73
CA THR A 150 0.38 3.80 -15.60
C THR A 150 -0.08 4.58 -14.38
N PRO A 151 0.05 4.03 -13.15
CA PRO A 151 0.01 4.87 -11.96
C PRO A 151 1.15 5.88 -12.01
N LYS A 152 1.00 6.97 -11.26
CA LYS A 152 1.93 8.10 -11.29
C LYS A 152 2.14 8.68 -9.89
N ILE A 153 3.39 8.90 -9.52
CA ILE A 153 3.76 9.75 -8.39
C ILE A 153 3.91 11.18 -8.93
N TYR A 154 3.01 12.07 -8.54
CA TYR A 154 3.10 13.47 -8.95
C TYR A 154 4.27 14.16 -8.24
N HIS A 155 4.98 15.00 -9.01
CA HIS A 155 5.97 15.90 -8.44
C HIS A 155 5.21 17.07 -7.87
N SER A 156 5.48 17.45 -6.63
CA SER A 156 5.00 18.74 -6.16
C SER A 156 5.83 19.83 -6.79
N ALA A 157 5.16 20.84 -7.33
CA ALA A 157 5.80 22.09 -7.74
C ALA A 157 6.27 22.91 -6.53
N HIS A 158 5.81 22.55 -5.31
CA HIS A 158 6.04 23.31 -4.10
C HIS A 158 7.11 22.66 -3.22
N ASN A 159 7.98 23.50 -2.69
CA ASN A 159 8.94 23.11 -1.67
C ASN A 159 8.17 22.83 -0.37
N LEU A 160 7.97 21.56 -0.03
CA LEU A 160 7.48 21.16 1.28
C LEU A 160 8.64 21.16 2.26
N ARG A 161 8.42 21.50 3.53
CA ARG A 161 9.34 21.22 4.63
C ARG A 161 8.83 20.08 5.48
N ALA A 162 9.69 19.31 6.14
CA ALA A 162 9.23 18.18 6.97
C ALA A 162 8.31 18.60 8.13
N GLY A 163 8.50 19.81 8.66
CA GLY A 163 7.61 20.40 9.67
C GLY A 163 6.42 21.15 9.09
N GLN A 164 6.28 21.21 7.76
CA GLN A 164 5.05 21.67 7.12
C GLN A 164 4.18 20.45 6.84
N LEU A 165 2.90 20.56 7.17
CA LEU A 165 1.92 19.57 6.79
C LEU A 165 1.67 19.62 5.29
N ILE A 166 1.05 18.57 4.75
CA ILE A 166 0.68 18.53 3.34
C ILE A 166 -0.24 19.71 3.04
N ASN A 167 0.07 20.48 2.00
CA ASN A 167 -0.80 21.56 1.56
C ASN A 167 -2.18 20.97 1.24
N TYR A 168 -3.21 21.54 1.86
CA TYR A 168 -4.58 21.16 1.62
C TYR A 168 -5.15 22.06 0.52
N ASP A 169 -4.65 21.86 -0.69
CA ASP A 169 -5.14 22.54 -1.90
C ASP A 169 -5.43 21.54 -3.03
N ARG A 170 -6.15 22.00 -4.06
CA ARG A 170 -6.57 21.17 -5.20
C ARG A 170 -5.41 20.61 -6.03
N HIS A 171 -4.23 21.24 -6.00
CA HIS A 171 -3.07 20.80 -6.76
C HIS A 171 -2.27 19.70 -6.05
N ASP A 172 -2.36 19.65 -4.72
CA ASP A 172 -1.65 18.69 -3.87
C ASP A 172 -2.55 17.55 -3.32
N VAL A 173 -3.84 17.49 -3.67
CA VAL A 173 -4.80 16.44 -3.24
C VAL A 173 -4.30 15.01 -3.47
N PHE A 174 -3.54 14.76 -4.53
CA PHE A 174 -2.98 13.42 -4.80
C PHE A 174 -2.10 12.93 -3.63
N ARG A 175 -1.55 13.84 -2.82
CA ARG A 175 -0.77 13.49 -1.64
C ARG A 175 -1.62 12.90 -0.52
N LEU A 176 -2.94 13.15 -0.54
CA LEU A 176 -3.88 12.56 0.40
C LEU A 176 -4.02 11.03 0.23
N SER A 177 -3.64 10.49 -0.94
CA SER A 177 -3.63 9.04 -1.19
C SER A 177 -2.25 8.41 -1.02
N LEU A 178 -1.21 9.18 -0.73
CA LEU A 178 0.14 8.67 -0.54
C LEU A 178 0.42 8.38 0.95
N PRO A 179 1.22 7.34 1.24
CA PRO A 179 1.73 7.11 2.58
C PRO A 179 2.60 8.29 3.03
N TYR A 180 2.25 8.94 4.15
CA TYR A 180 2.99 10.12 4.62
C TYR A 180 4.28 9.71 5.35
N ILE A 181 5.30 9.33 4.57
CA ILE A 181 6.60 8.86 5.06
C ILE A 181 7.20 9.78 6.13
N PRO A 182 7.22 11.13 5.98
CA PRO A 182 7.73 12.01 7.02
C PRO A 182 6.98 11.85 8.34
N GLY A 183 5.64 11.78 8.33
CA GLY A 183 4.84 11.63 9.54
C GLY A 183 5.04 10.27 10.21
N ILE A 184 5.12 9.19 9.41
CA ILE A 184 5.42 7.84 9.91
C ILE A 184 6.78 7.82 10.61
N LEU A 185 7.81 8.41 9.99
CA LEU A 185 9.12 8.58 10.62
C LEU A 185 9.03 9.40 11.91
N GLY A 186 8.24 10.47 11.94
CA GLY A 186 7.99 11.27 13.14
C GLY A 186 7.42 10.46 14.31
N PHE A 187 6.46 9.57 14.05
CA PHE A 187 5.92 8.66 15.07
C PHE A 187 6.92 7.60 15.51
N ILE A 188 7.70 7.05 14.59
CA ILE A 188 8.79 6.11 14.92
C ILE A 188 9.82 6.80 15.84
N GLN A 189 10.23 8.02 15.51
CA GLN A 189 11.20 8.77 16.31
C GLN A 189 10.65 9.08 17.71
N LYS A 190 9.37 9.40 17.84
CA LYS A 190 8.74 9.57 19.17
C LYS A 190 8.85 8.32 20.04
N LEU A 191 8.71 7.13 19.45
CA LEU A 191 8.86 5.87 20.19
C LEU A 191 10.32 5.62 20.55
N ILE A 192 11.24 5.86 19.62
CA ILE A 192 12.68 5.64 19.82
C ILE A 192 13.23 6.59 20.91
N THR A 193 12.93 7.88 20.83
CA THR A 193 13.56 8.89 21.69
C THR A 193 12.80 9.16 22.99
N ALA A 194 11.66 8.49 23.24
CA ALA A 194 10.91 8.67 24.47
C ALA A 194 11.73 8.21 25.69
N ALA A 195 11.61 8.95 26.81
CA ALA A 195 12.10 8.46 28.08
C ALA A 195 11.33 7.18 28.48
N PRO A 196 11.95 6.20 29.16
CA PRO A 196 11.29 4.91 29.46
C PRO A 196 9.94 5.01 30.19
N ALA A 197 9.74 6.04 31.03
CA ALA A 197 8.49 6.29 31.73
C ALA A 197 7.43 7.05 30.90
N ALA A 198 7.81 7.55 29.73
CA ALA A 198 7.01 8.43 28.87
C ALA A 198 6.88 7.89 27.44
N ILE A 199 7.08 6.59 27.23
CA ILE A 199 6.85 5.93 25.94
C ILE A 199 5.34 6.05 25.62
N PRO A 200 4.97 6.69 24.49
CA PRO A 200 3.56 6.86 24.15
C PRO A 200 2.96 5.52 23.74
N ASP A 201 1.81 5.18 24.33
CA ASP A 201 1.01 4.02 23.93
C ASP A 201 -0.03 4.47 22.90
N PHE A 202 0.29 4.34 21.62
CA PHE A 202 -0.59 4.78 20.54
C PHE A 202 -1.86 3.93 20.37
N THR A 203 -2.02 2.86 21.16
CA THR A 203 -3.32 2.18 21.27
C THR A 203 -4.31 2.95 22.14
N LEU A 204 -3.80 3.84 23.00
CA LEU A 204 -4.61 4.66 23.88
C LEU A 204 -5.04 5.96 23.17
N PRO A 205 -6.32 6.33 23.30
CA PRO A 205 -6.88 7.57 22.77
C PRO A 205 -6.08 8.85 23.04
N ASN A 206 -5.40 8.93 24.18
CA ASN A 206 -4.78 10.15 24.70
C ASN A 206 -3.27 10.25 24.41
N ALA A 207 -2.68 9.29 23.70
CA ALA A 207 -1.24 9.34 23.38
C ALA A 207 -0.88 10.45 22.39
N PHE A 208 -1.78 10.76 21.46
CA PHE A 208 -1.68 11.91 20.56
C PHE A 208 -3.09 12.46 20.33
N ASP A 209 -3.61 13.18 21.32
CA ASP A 209 -4.92 13.84 21.28
C ASP A 209 -4.79 15.37 21.25
N ASN A 210 -5.92 16.03 21.09
CA ASN A 210 -6.03 17.48 21.05
C ASN A 210 -6.16 18.13 22.43
N THR A 211 -6.02 17.39 23.53
CA THR A 211 -6.18 17.94 24.89
C THR A 211 -4.95 18.71 25.36
N ALA A 212 -3.80 18.41 24.76
CA ALA A 212 -2.52 19.04 25.05
C ALA A 212 -1.80 19.41 23.74
N GLU A 213 -0.78 20.24 23.84
CA GLU A 213 0.06 20.59 22.70
C GLU A 213 0.80 19.33 22.24
N ARG A 214 0.71 19.02 20.94
CA ARG A 214 1.44 17.90 20.34
C ARG A 214 2.36 18.43 19.25
N THR A 215 3.52 17.82 19.09
CA THR A 215 4.46 18.16 18.01
C THR A 215 4.71 16.94 17.14
N LEU A 216 4.65 17.07 15.81
CA LEU A 216 5.09 16.03 14.85
C LEU A 216 6.04 16.67 13.84
N ASN A 217 7.28 16.18 13.75
CA ASN A 217 8.31 16.73 12.85
C ASN A 217 8.55 18.25 13.00
N GLY A 218 8.27 18.81 14.18
CA GLY A 218 8.33 20.24 14.46
C GLY A 218 7.08 21.05 14.10
N HIS A 219 6.08 20.45 13.45
CA HIS A 219 4.74 21.05 13.38
C HIS A 219 4.05 20.95 14.74
N VAL A 220 3.51 22.06 15.23
CA VAL A 220 2.84 22.15 16.53
C VAL A 220 1.32 22.12 16.34
N PHE A 221 0.69 21.08 16.87
CA PHE A 221 -0.76 20.91 16.95
C PHE A 221 -1.26 21.56 18.25
N GLN A 222 -1.96 22.68 18.11
CA GLN A 222 -2.45 23.45 19.26
C GLN A 222 -3.64 22.73 19.96
N PRO A 223 -3.70 22.76 21.30
CA PRO A 223 -4.80 22.12 22.03
C PRO A 223 -6.17 22.64 21.58
N ASN A 224 -7.12 21.75 21.32
CA ASN A 224 -8.51 22.04 20.92
C ASN A 224 -8.66 22.93 19.67
N GLN A 225 -7.59 23.13 18.89
CA GLN A 225 -7.54 24.05 17.76
C GLN A 225 -7.02 23.38 16.49
N TRP A 226 -7.14 22.06 16.39
CA TRP A 226 -6.71 21.33 15.19
C TRP A 226 -7.54 21.78 13.99
N ASN A 227 -6.88 22.31 12.97
CA ASN A 227 -7.51 22.73 11.72
C ASN A 227 -7.71 21.52 10.78
N GLU A 228 -8.42 21.73 9.67
CA GLU A 228 -8.71 20.66 8.70
C GLU A 228 -7.45 20.01 8.12
N ILE A 229 -6.37 20.78 7.91
CA ILE A 229 -5.10 20.26 7.36
C ILE A 229 -4.42 19.31 8.34
N GLU A 230 -4.41 19.69 9.62
CA GLU A 230 -3.90 18.87 10.72
C GLU A 230 -4.65 17.55 10.81
N ARG A 231 -5.98 17.61 10.76
CA ARG A 231 -6.84 16.42 10.78
C ARG A 231 -6.64 15.55 9.54
N ALA A 232 -6.68 16.16 8.35
CA ALA A 232 -6.45 15.47 7.08
C ALA A 232 -5.10 14.76 7.06
N THR A 233 -4.05 15.42 7.56
CA THR A 233 -2.71 14.83 7.65
C THR A 233 -2.72 13.60 8.53
N LEU A 234 -3.32 13.65 9.73
CA LEU A 234 -3.41 12.49 10.63
C LEU A 234 -4.31 11.36 10.10
N LEU A 235 -5.10 11.62 9.06
CA LEU A 235 -5.94 10.63 8.39
C LEU A 235 -5.31 10.04 7.12
N LEU A 236 -4.07 10.42 6.79
CA LEU A 236 -3.37 9.88 5.62
C LEU A 236 -3.08 8.38 5.76
N PRO A 237 -2.90 7.68 4.62
CA PRO A 237 -2.39 6.31 4.63
C PRO A 237 -1.12 6.21 5.48
N GLY A 238 -1.10 5.23 6.38
CA GLY A 238 -0.03 5.03 7.35
C GLY A 238 -0.25 5.68 8.72
N MET A 239 -1.25 6.56 8.87
CA MET A 239 -1.59 7.22 10.14
C MET A 239 -3.08 7.16 10.48
N LEU A 240 -3.92 6.74 9.52
CA LEU A 240 -5.36 6.63 9.65
C LEU A 240 -5.83 5.70 10.79
N TYR A 241 -5.15 4.57 10.99
CA TYR A 241 -5.62 3.49 11.88
C TYR A 241 -4.74 3.32 13.11
N ILE A 242 -5.36 2.86 14.20
CA ILE A 242 -4.69 2.50 15.46
C ILE A 242 -3.55 1.51 15.18
N PRO A 243 -2.30 1.87 15.56
CA PRO A 243 -1.19 0.94 15.50
C PRO A 243 -1.50 -0.31 16.31
N GLU A 244 -1.26 -1.46 15.71
CA GLU A 244 -1.40 -2.76 16.33
C GLU A 244 -0.13 -3.05 17.13
N THR A 245 -0.04 -2.43 18.30
CA THR A 245 1.06 -2.56 19.24
C THR A 245 0.55 -2.84 20.66
N ASN A 246 1.46 -3.00 21.59
CA ASN A 246 1.18 -2.99 23.03
C ASN A 246 2.40 -2.39 23.75
N ARG A 247 2.24 -2.11 25.05
CA ARG A 247 3.31 -1.51 25.86
C ARG A 247 4.63 -2.29 25.84
N ASP A 248 4.59 -3.62 25.78
CA ASP A 248 5.81 -4.45 25.76
C ASP A 248 6.54 -4.31 24.42
N ILE A 249 5.79 -4.31 23.32
CA ILE A 249 6.31 -4.08 21.96
C ILE A 249 6.89 -2.66 21.87
N ASP A 250 6.18 -1.64 22.35
CA ASP A 250 6.63 -0.25 22.33
C ASP A 250 7.89 -0.06 23.19
N THR A 251 7.96 -0.73 24.36
CA THR A 251 9.14 -0.72 25.23
C THR A 251 10.33 -1.40 24.58
N SER A 252 10.11 -2.54 23.92
CA SER A 252 11.15 -3.25 23.16
C SER A 252 11.63 -2.41 21.98
N PHE A 253 10.71 -1.76 21.27
CA PHE A 253 11.03 -0.88 20.15
C PHE A 253 11.77 0.39 20.60
N ASN A 254 11.38 1.01 21.71
CA ASN A 254 12.14 2.12 22.31
C ASN A 254 13.59 1.71 22.63
N ARG A 255 13.79 0.51 23.18
CA ARG A 255 15.13 0.01 23.55
C ARG A 255 16.03 -0.32 22.35
N TYR A 256 15.45 -0.85 21.26
CA TYR A 256 16.23 -1.39 20.14
C TYR A 256 16.02 -0.66 18.82
N GLY A 257 15.08 0.27 18.75
CA GLY A 257 14.68 0.96 17.52
C GLY A 257 15.76 1.84 16.93
N ASP A 258 16.66 2.39 17.75
CA ASP A 258 17.86 3.11 17.30
C ASP A 258 18.72 2.28 16.33
N ARG A 259 18.68 0.94 16.44
CA ARG A 259 19.43 0.04 15.54
C ARG A 259 18.92 0.06 14.11
N LEU A 260 17.69 0.51 13.88
CA LEU A 260 17.19 0.72 12.53
C LEU A 260 17.93 1.89 11.84
N ASN A 261 18.49 2.83 12.62
CA ASN A 261 19.12 4.05 12.14
C ASN A 261 18.19 4.87 11.23
N VAL A 262 16.88 4.83 11.49
CA VAL A 262 15.91 5.60 10.70
C VAL A 262 16.21 7.11 10.80
N PRO A 263 16.05 7.87 9.72
CA PRO A 263 16.32 9.30 9.73
C PRO A 263 15.31 10.03 10.62
N THR A 264 15.75 11.12 11.23
CA THR A 264 14.89 12.02 12.00
C THR A 264 14.43 13.17 11.10
N PRO A 265 13.13 13.30 10.79
CA PRO A 265 12.62 14.45 10.06
C PRO A 265 12.82 15.74 10.86
N ILE A 266 13.77 16.58 10.43
CA ILE A 266 13.99 17.90 11.04
C ILE A 266 13.04 18.90 10.38
N ALA A 267 12.36 19.73 11.16
CA ALA A 267 11.33 20.67 10.69
C ALA A 267 11.75 21.51 9.47
N ALA A 268 13.01 21.93 9.42
CA ALA A 268 13.57 22.76 8.35
C ALA A 268 14.00 21.97 7.08
N SER A 269 13.97 20.63 7.12
CA SER A 269 14.38 19.79 5.99
C SER A 269 13.48 20.04 4.80
N ASN A 270 14.06 20.42 3.67
CA ASN A 270 13.32 20.59 2.43
C ASN A 270 13.02 19.22 1.82
N ILE A 271 11.74 19.01 1.51
CA ILE A 271 11.19 17.84 0.83
C ILE A 271 10.65 18.34 -0.51
N ARG A 272 11.51 18.38 -1.51
CA ARG A 272 11.17 18.86 -2.85
C ARG A 272 10.87 17.71 -3.80
N TYR A 273 11.45 16.55 -3.52
CA TYR A 273 11.43 15.43 -4.45
C TYR A 273 11.18 14.09 -3.75
N THR A 274 10.81 13.08 -4.53
CA THR A 274 10.40 11.77 -4.01
C THR A 274 11.49 11.06 -3.20
N ASP A 275 12.77 11.21 -3.57
CA ASP A 275 13.91 10.69 -2.84
C ASP A 275 14.08 11.36 -1.46
N GLU A 276 13.81 12.67 -1.38
CA GLU A 276 13.79 13.44 -0.13
C GLU A 276 12.54 13.12 0.71
N PHE A 277 11.38 12.92 0.07
CA PHE A 277 10.13 12.53 0.74
C PHE A 277 10.25 11.15 1.40
N CYS A 278 10.97 10.24 0.76
CA CYS A 278 11.29 8.92 1.32
C CYS A 278 12.47 8.95 2.30
N PHE A 279 13.18 10.07 2.45
CA PHE A 279 14.44 10.18 3.20
C PHE A 279 15.52 9.16 2.76
N LEU A 280 15.67 8.97 1.45
CA LEU A 280 16.65 8.06 0.81
C LEU A 280 17.66 8.80 -0.08
N ASN A 281 17.63 10.13 -0.07
CA ASN A 281 18.48 10.97 -0.89
C ASN A 281 19.94 10.99 -0.40
N GLN A 282 20.18 11.01 0.91
CA GLN A 282 21.51 11.09 1.52
C GLN A 282 22.04 9.70 1.90
N ASP A 283 21.45 9.09 2.91
CA ASP A 283 21.76 7.75 3.41
C ASP A 283 20.51 6.89 3.29
N ASP A 284 20.62 5.78 2.55
CA ASP A 284 19.57 4.78 2.41
C ASP A 284 19.83 3.53 3.25
N SER A 285 21.00 3.39 3.89
CA SER A 285 21.40 2.17 4.62
C SER A 285 20.40 1.73 5.68
N TRP A 286 19.73 2.68 6.34
CA TRP A 286 18.65 2.44 7.30
C TRP A 286 17.49 1.62 6.69
N PHE A 287 17.20 1.81 5.41
CA PHE A 287 16.17 1.04 4.72
C PHE A 287 16.57 -0.43 4.58
N GLY A 288 17.87 -0.73 4.50
CA GLY A 288 18.40 -2.09 4.58
C GLY A 288 18.06 -2.77 5.91
N ASN A 289 18.23 -2.05 7.03
CA ASN A 289 17.86 -2.56 8.37
C ASN A 289 16.34 -2.82 8.47
N VAL A 290 15.53 -1.87 7.97
CA VAL A 290 14.07 -2.02 7.93
C VAL A 290 13.66 -3.20 7.04
N SER A 291 14.26 -3.34 5.87
CA SER A 291 14.01 -4.45 4.94
C SER A 291 14.33 -5.81 5.56
N GLN A 292 15.40 -5.90 6.37
CA GLN A 292 15.74 -7.13 7.08
C GLN A 292 14.66 -7.53 8.10
N VAL A 293 14.14 -6.58 8.89
CA VAL A 293 13.01 -6.83 9.80
C VAL A 293 11.78 -7.30 9.01
N MET A 294 11.51 -6.64 7.89
CA MET A 294 10.36 -6.96 7.05
C MET A 294 10.48 -8.30 6.33
N SER A 295 11.70 -8.77 6.04
CA SER A 295 11.93 -10.13 5.55
C SER A 295 11.42 -11.17 6.54
N THR A 296 11.74 -11.02 7.83
CA THR A 296 11.22 -11.91 8.88
C THR A 296 9.70 -11.78 9.00
N TYR A 297 9.18 -10.55 8.94
CA TYR A 297 7.73 -10.31 8.98
C TYR A 297 6.97 -11.02 7.87
N CYS A 298 7.45 -10.94 6.62
CA CYS A 298 6.79 -11.54 5.48
C CYS A 298 6.74 -13.07 5.57
N ASN A 299 7.69 -13.72 6.24
CA ASN A 299 7.70 -15.17 6.42
C ASN A 299 6.51 -15.71 7.24
N TYR A 300 5.80 -14.86 7.98
CA TYR A 300 4.58 -15.26 8.71
C TYR A 300 3.34 -15.38 7.80
N PHE A 301 3.40 -14.90 6.56
CA PHE A 301 2.25 -14.89 5.65
C PHE A 301 2.42 -15.93 4.55
N VAL A 302 1.40 -16.77 4.39
CA VAL A 302 1.33 -17.71 3.27
C VAL A 302 1.20 -16.94 1.97
N GLY A 303 1.94 -17.36 0.94
CA GLY A 303 1.94 -16.71 -0.37
C GLY A 303 2.80 -15.45 -0.43
N SER A 304 3.59 -15.16 0.61
CA SER A 304 4.60 -14.10 0.54
C SER A 304 5.55 -14.31 -0.61
N SER A 305 5.96 -13.19 -1.19
CA SER A 305 6.80 -13.15 -2.37
C SER A 305 7.75 -11.95 -2.30
N THR A 306 8.39 -11.61 -3.42
CA THR A 306 9.29 -10.47 -3.54
C THR A 306 8.75 -9.44 -4.52
N LEU A 307 9.25 -8.22 -4.47
CA LEU A 307 8.92 -7.17 -5.42
C LEU A 307 9.28 -7.58 -6.87
N ALA A 308 10.22 -8.51 -7.05
CA ALA A 308 10.54 -9.09 -8.36
C ALA A 308 9.35 -9.82 -9.00
N THR A 309 8.50 -10.50 -8.21
CA THR A 309 7.34 -11.21 -8.75
C THR A 309 6.19 -10.28 -9.10
N CYS A 310 6.15 -9.09 -8.48
CA CYS A 310 5.28 -7.99 -8.89
C CYS A 310 5.84 -7.38 -10.19
N SER A 311 5.60 -8.11 -11.29
CA SER A 311 6.13 -7.85 -12.63
C SER A 311 5.83 -6.44 -13.09
N ASP A 312 6.82 -5.65 -13.49
CA ASP A 312 6.59 -4.31 -14.08
C ASP A 312 6.25 -4.39 -15.58
N VAL A 313 5.97 -5.59 -16.11
CA VAL A 313 5.61 -5.81 -17.51
C VAL A 313 4.25 -5.18 -17.80
N ILE A 314 4.17 -4.52 -18.94
CA ILE A 314 2.91 -3.98 -19.45
C ILE A 314 1.96 -5.15 -19.72
N THR A 315 0.89 -5.23 -18.93
CA THR A 315 -0.13 -6.26 -19.09
C THR A 315 -1.38 -5.68 -19.73
N THR A 316 -2.11 -6.50 -20.47
CA THR A 316 -3.49 -6.15 -20.83
C THR A 316 -4.34 -6.37 -19.58
N ALA A 317 -4.60 -5.30 -18.84
CA ALA A 317 -5.34 -5.36 -17.59
C ALA A 317 -6.54 -4.40 -17.63
N PRO A 318 -7.68 -4.80 -17.06
CA PRO A 318 -8.83 -3.93 -16.94
C PRO A 318 -8.52 -2.77 -15.98
N LEU A 319 -8.72 -1.56 -16.47
CA LEU A 319 -8.62 -0.36 -15.64
C LEU A 319 -9.96 -0.13 -14.93
N ALA A 320 -10.21 -0.94 -13.90
CA ALA A 320 -11.37 -0.75 -13.04
C ALA A 320 -11.16 0.48 -12.15
N ILE A 321 -12.23 1.24 -11.94
CA ILE A 321 -12.31 2.38 -11.03
C ILE A 321 -13.13 1.93 -9.82
N SER A 322 -12.60 2.12 -8.62
CA SER A 322 -13.30 1.86 -7.37
C SER A 322 -13.89 3.16 -6.83
N ASP A 323 -15.21 3.32 -6.97
CA ASP A 323 -15.94 4.50 -6.50
C ASP A 323 -16.30 4.36 -5.02
N TYR A 324 -15.74 5.22 -4.16
CA TYR A 324 -16.21 5.42 -2.81
C TYR A 324 -17.50 6.21 -2.84
N THR A 325 -18.60 5.56 -2.47
CA THR A 325 -19.94 6.13 -2.60
C THR A 325 -20.47 6.74 -1.30
N LYS A 326 -19.78 6.55 -0.17
CA LYS A 326 -20.19 7.02 1.15
C LYS A 326 -19.01 7.36 2.06
N GLY A 327 -19.20 8.39 2.90
CA GLY A 327 -18.36 8.63 4.06
C GLY A 327 -18.56 7.54 5.13
N SER A 328 -17.65 7.46 6.09
CA SER A 328 -17.70 6.45 7.17
C SER A 328 -18.80 6.70 8.21
N THR A 329 -19.42 7.88 8.18
CA THR A 329 -20.49 8.31 9.09
C THR A 329 -21.74 8.68 8.31
N PRO A 330 -22.95 8.41 8.83
CA PRO A 330 -24.20 8.79 8.15
C PRO A 330 -24.38 10.30 8.01
N ASN A 331 -23.96 11.06 9.03
CA ASN A 331 -23.95 12.51 8.98
C ASN A 331 -22.54 12.99 8.61
N PRO A 332 -22.41 13.94 7.68
CA PRO A 332 -21.11 14.46 7.30
C PRO A 332 -20.35 15.15 8.42
N GLU A 333 -21.05 15.94 9.24
CA GLU A 333 -20.44 16.68 10.37
C GLU A 333 -19.80 15.76 11.40
N ASP A 334 -20.22 14.49 11.46
CA ASP A 334 -19.64 13.49 12.36
C ASP A 334 -18.38 12.82 11.77
N ASN A 335 -18.06 13.05 10.49
CA ASN A 335 -16.96 12.38 9.81
C ASN A 335 -15.60 12.75 10.45
N PRO A 336 -14.64 11.81 10.54
CA PRO A 336 -13.35 12.09 11.15
C PRO A 336 -12.62 13.32 10.58
N ILE A 337 -12.79 13.65 9.30
CA ILE A 337 -12.16 14.88 8.75
C ILE A 337 -12.57 16.16 9.50
N HIS A 338 -13.79 16.19 10.05
CA HIS A 338 -14.36 17.32 10.79
C HIS A 338 -14.25 17.18 12.31
N THR A 339 -14.27 15.94 12.82
CA THR A 339 -14.35 15.66 14.26
C THR A 339 -13.07 15.12 14.89
N LEU A 340 -12.00 14.92 14.12
CA LEU A 340 -10.78 14.31 14.63
C LEU A 340 -10.19 15.11 15.81
N THR A 341 -10.16 14.47 16.97
CA THR A 341 -9.54 14.98 18.20
C THR A 341 -8.31 14.19 18.61
N ARG A 342 -7.92 13.17 17.84
CA ARG A 342 -6.74 12.34 18.12
C ARG A 342 -6.18 11.70 16.86
N ALA A 343 -4.89 11.41 16.83
CA ALA A 343 -4.32 10.57 15.79
C ALA A 343 -4.87 9.14 15.87
N PHE A 344 -4.75 8.39 14.78
CA PHE A 344 -5.13 6.98 14.72
C PHE A 344 -6.61 6.74 15.09
N HIS A 345 -7.50 7.40 14.36
CA HIS A 345 -8.93 7.28 14.61
C HIS A 345 -9.42 5.84 14.37
N PRO A 346 -10.32 5.28 15.21
CA PRO A 346 -10.83 3.92 15.01
C PRO A 346 -11.69 3.80 13.73
N THR A 347 -12.20 4.92 13.23
CA THR A 347 -13.01 5.00 12.02
C THR A 347 -12.24 5.75 10.95
N GLY A 348 -12.16 5.17 9.74
CA GLY A 348 -11.55 5.85 8.58
C GLY A 348 -12.42 6.98 8.02
N ILE A 349 -12.01 7.60 6.91
CA ILE A 349 -12.79 8.66 6.25
C ILE A 349 -13.95 8.07 5.44
N PHE A 350 -13.70 6.99 4.72
CA PHE A 350 -14.64 6.37 3.78
C PHE A 350 -15.25 5.10 4.37
N GLU A 351 -16.49 4.79 4.00
CA GLU A 351 -17.04 3.44 4.17
C GLU A 351 -16.35 2.50 3.16
N LEU A 352 -16.12 1.25 3.54
CA LEU A 352 -15.60 0.22 2.63
C LEU A 352 -16.67 -0.30 1.66
N GLU A 353 -17.55 0.58 1.15
CA GLU A 353 -18.55 0.28 0.12
C GLU A 353 -18.08 0.88 -1.21
N TYR A 354 -18.04 0.06 -2.26
CA TYR A 354 -17.47 0.46 -3.54
C TYR A 354 -18.40 0.12 -4.71
N GLN A 355 -18.41 1.01 -5.70
CA GLN A 355 -18.92 0.69 -7.02
C GLN A 355 -17.73 0.57 -7.99
N HIS A 356 -17.60 -0.59 -8.62
CA HIS A 356 -16.58 -0.81 -9.64
C HIS A 356 -17.12 -0.40 -10.99
N SER A 357 -16.39 0.46 -11.69
CA SER A 357 -16.72 0.87 -13.05
C SER A 357 -15.53 0.69 -13.98
N THR A 358 -15.79 0.42 -15.25
CA THR A 358 -14.75 0.17 -16.24
C THR A 358 -15.22 0.56 -17.64
N THR A 359 -14.30 1.08 -18.44
CA THR A 359 -14.49 1.39 -19.86
C THR A 359 -14.24 0.18 -20.76
N GLU A 360 -13.73 -0.92 -20.19
CA GLU A 360 -13.39 -2.14 -20.91
C GLU A 360 -14.62 -3.04 -21.09
N VAL A 361 -14.92 -3.41 -22.34
CA VAL A 361 -16.14 -4.18 -22.70
C VAL A 361 -16.00 -5.68 -22.41
N ASN A 362 -14.78 -6.22 -22.50
CA ASN A 362 -14.50 -7.66 -22.39
C ASN A 362 -13.44 -7.94 -21.33
N ILE A 363 -13.84 -7.92 -20.06
CA ILE A 363 -12.92 -8.19 -18.95
C ILE A 363 -12.99 -9.65 -18.54
N ALA A 364 -11.85 -10.34 -18.53
CA ALA A 364 -11.75 -11.67 -17.95
C ALA A 364 -12.16 -11.61 -16.45
N PRO A 365 -13.03 -12.51 -15.96
CA PRO A 365 -13.53 -12.46 -14.57
C PRO A 365 -12.42 -12.37 -13.51
N THR A 366 -11.31 -13.09 -13.71
CA THR A 366 -10.15 -13.04 -12.81
C THR A 366 -9.51 -11.66 -12.75
N ALA A 367 -9.36 -10.99 -13.91
CA ALA A 367 -8.77 -9.66 -13.97
C ALA A 367 -9.71 -8.61 -13.37
N ALA A 368 -11.03 -8.75 -13.56
CA ALA A 368 -12.03 -7.94 -12.89
C ALA A 368 -11.95 -8.11 -11.36
N MET A 369 -11.77 -9.34 -10.88
CA MET A 369 -11.62 -9.64 -9.45
C MET A 369 -10.34 -9.04 -8.87
N ILE A 370 -9.20 -9.11 -9.58
CA ILE A 370 -7.95 -8.50 -9.12
C ILE A 370 -8.07 -6.98 -9.08
N ALA A 371 -8.60 -6.36 -10.13
CA ALA A 371 -8.80 -4.92 -10.18
C ALA A 371 -9.76 -4.44 -9.06
N THR A 372 -10.82 -5.22 -8.80
CA THR A 372 -11.78 -5.00 -7.70
C THR A 372 -11.14 -5.18 -6.32
N GLY A 373 -10.35 -6.23 -6.13
CA GLY A 373 -9.77 -6.59 -4.85
C GLY A 373 -8.61 -5.68 -4.41
N THR A 374 -7.95 -5.03 -5.36
CA THR A 374 -6.74 -4.23 -5.07
C THR A 374 -7.03 -2.75 -4.84
N LYS A 375 -8.09 -2.20 -5.45
CA LYS A 375 -8.62 -0.86 -5.17
C LYS A 375 -7.55 0.25 -5.19
N THR A 376 -6.60 0.16 -6.11
CA THR A 376 -5.56 1.19 -6.28
C THR A 376 -6.03 2.39 -7.09
N ASN A 377 -7.02 2.19 -7.96
CA ASN A 377 -7.60 3.21 -8.82
C ASN A 377 -8.93 3.74 -8.26
N CYS A 378 -8.88 4.50 -7.18
CA CYS A 378 -10.08 4.98 -6.49
C CYS A 378 -10.63 6.30 -7.05
N ARG A 379 -11.95 6.50 -6.91
CA ARG A 379 -12.64 7.76 -7.16
C ARG A 379 -13.58 8.05 -6.00
N THR A 380 -13.81 9.31 -5.71
CA THR A 380 -14.89 9.73 -4.83
C THR A 380 -15.57 10.96 -5.40
N SER A 381 -16.79 11.22 -4.92
CA SER A 381 -17.63 12.36 -5.27
C SER A 381 -18.53 12.67 -4.08
N LEU A 382 -17.89 12.90 -2.93
CA LEU A 382 -18.50 13.11 -1.62
C LEU A 382 -18.15 14.52 -1.15
N PRO A 383 -18.81 15.58 -1.65
CA PRO A 383 -18.44 16.98 -1.41
C PRO A 383 -18.23 17.32 0.07
N GLU A 384 -18.95 16.61 0.93
CA GLU A 384 -18.91 16.77 2.37
C GLU A 384 -17.58 16.34 3.03
N LEU A 385 -16.70 15.65 2.29
CA LEU A 385 -15.37 15.22 2.74
C LEU A 385 -14.26 16.19 2.33
N GLY A 386 -14.60 17.41 1.91
CA GLY A 386 -13.61 18.43 1.54
C GLY A 386 -12.75 17.98 0.36
N LEU A 387 -11.42 18.13 0.46
CA LEU A 387 -10.52 17.75 -0.64
C LEU A 387 -10.38 16.23 -0.82
N PHE A 388 -10.76 15.41 0.17
CA PHE A 388 -10.84 13.97 -0.05
C PHE A 388 -11.84 13.65 -1.17
N SER A 389 -12.89 14.45 -1.35
CA SER A 389 -13.90 14.31 -2.41
C SER A 389 -13.34 14.45 -3.84
N GLU A 390 -12.14 15.04 -3.98
CA GLU A 390 -11.49 15.30 -5.25
C GLU A 390 -10.56 14.14 -5.69
N LEU A 391 -10.37 13.12 -4.84
CA LEU A 391 -9.58 11.94 -5.18
C LEU A 391 -10.20 11.19 -6.36
N GLY A 392 -9.40 10.96 -7.40
CA GLY A 392 -9.83 10.29 -8.62
C GLY A 392 -10.40 11.24 -9.68
N THR A 393 -10.59 12.53 -9.44
CA THR A 393 -11.14 13.38 -10.51
C THR A 393 -10.15 13.52 -11.67
N ASN A 394 -10.67 13.67 -12.89
CA ASN A 394 -9.88 13.85 -14.13
C ASN A 394 -9.07 15.17 -14.16
N ILE A 395 -9.29 16.03 -13.18
CA ILE A 395 -8.59 17.30 -13.03
C ILE A 395 -7.39 17.13 -12.09
N VAL A 396 -7.47 16.21 -11.14
CA VAL A 396 -6.59 16.19 -9.97
C VAL A 396 -5.66 14.97 -9.97
N THR A 397 -6.19 13.75 -10.15
CA THR A 397 -5.36 12.54 -10.00
C THR A 397 -5.36 11.64 -11.24
N ARG A 398 -6.24 11.87 -12.23
CA ARG A 398 -6.27 11.14 -13.51
C ARG A 398 -5.95 12.07 -14.66
N THR A 399 -5.00 11.71 -15.52
CA THR A 399 -4.57 12.55 -16.64
C THR A 399 -4.52 11.75 -17.94
N GLY A 400 -4.84 12.43 -19.04
CA GLY A 400 -4.79 11.87 -20.39
C GLY A 400 -6.17 11.50 -20.97
N PRO A 401 -6.22 11.26 -22.30
CA PRO A 401 -7.48 11.10 -23.04
C PRO A 401 -8.25 9.81 -22.69
N TYR A 402 -7.57 8.80 -22.15
CA TYR A 402 -8.20 7.53 -21.75
C TYR A 402 -9.37 7.75 -20.77
N TRP A 403 -9.20 8.67 -19.81
CA TRP A 403 -10.16 8.91 -18.73
C TRP A 403 -11.36 9.78 -19.15
N LEU A 404 -11.37 10.31 -20.37
CA LEU A 404 -12.50 11.07 -20.92
C LEU A 404 -13.64 10.16 -21.39
N HIS A 405 -13.39 8.84 -21.52
CA HIS A 405 -14.41 7.89 -21.89
C HIS A 405 -15.31 7.52 -20.71
N THR A 406 -16.62 7.56 -20.92
CA THR A 406 -17.61 7.13 -19.93
C THR A 406 -17.49 5.63 -19.68
N PRO A 407 -17.44 5.17 -18.42
CA PRO A 407 -17.45 3.75 -18.10
C PRO A 407 -18.67 3.05 -18.72
N VAL A 408 -18.43 1.91 -19.36
CA VAL A 408 -19.44 1.14 -20.11
C VAL A 408 -20.13 0.11 -19.20
N HIS A 409 -19.43 -0.35 -18.15
CA HIS A 409 -19.95 -1.34 -17.20
C HIS A 409 -19.78 -0.88 -15.75
N ARG A 410 -20.80 -1.15 -14.92
CA ARG A 410 -20.82 -0.87 -13.48
C ARG A 410 -21.24 -2.11 -12.70
N ILE A 411 -20.47 -2.49 -11.70
CA ILE A 411 -20.77 -3.58 -10.77
C ILE A 411 -20.66 -3.00 -9.35
N THR A 412 -21.74 -3.01 -8.59
CA THR A 412 -21.71 -2.60 -7.18
C THR A 412 -21.29 -3.79 -6.32
N THR A 413 -20.26 -3.62 -5.50
CA THR A 413 -19.82 -4.64 -4.54
C THR A 413 -19.79 -4.03 -3.16
N LYS A 414 -20.70 -4.48 -2.29
CA LYS A 414 -20.69 -4.11 -0.89
C LYS A 414 -19.74 -5.05 -0.15
N GLU A 415 -18.61 -4.53 0.32
CA GLU A 415 -17.79 -5.26 1.27
C GLU A 415 -18.31 -4.98 2.68
N THR A 416 -18.88 -5.99 3.31
CA THR A 416 -19.08 -5.99 4.75
C THR A 416 -17.77 -6.40 5.40
N THR A 417 -16.85 -5.45 5.63
CA THR A 417 -15.61 -5.77 6.36
C THR A 417 -15.30 -4.73 7.44
N TYR A 418 -15.09 -5.27 8.64
CA TYR A 418 -14.80 -4.64 9.94
C TYR A 418 -15.86 -3.70 10.53
N LYS A 419 -16.79 -4.32 11.28
CA LYS A 419 -17.13 -3.77 12.61
C LYS A 419 -15.80 -3.64 13.35
N VAL A 420 -15.48 -2.45 13.84
CA VAL A 420 -14.46 -2.27 14.88
C VAL A 420 -14.85 -3.18 16.05
N THR A 421 -14.27 -4.38 16.14
CA THR A 421 -14.37 -5.25 17.30
C THR A 421 -13.47 -4.67 18.38
N GLY A 422 -13.91 -3.58 18.99
CA GLY A 422 -13.16 -2.93 20.06
C GLY A 422 -13.62 -1.52 20.39
N ALA A 423 -14.89 -1.33 20.72
CA ALA A 423 -15.37 -0.23 21.59
C ALA A 423 -16.90 -0.26 21.87
N LYS A 424 -17.58 -1.41 21.79
CA LYS A 424 -18.79 -1.56 22.62
C LYS A 424 -18.33 -1.85 24.05
N ASN A 425 -17.85 -0.80 24.74
CA ASN A 425 -17.78 -0.83 26.18
C ASN A 425 -19.18 -1.16 26.68
N GLY A 426 -19.29 -2.30 27.36
CA GLY A 426 -20.53 -2.74 27.97
C GLY A 426 -21.00 -1.71 28.98
N SER A 427 -22.01 -0.93 28.61
CA SER A 427 -22.99 -0.41 29.57
C SER A 427 -24.18 -1.36 29.58
N LEU A 428 -23.95 -2.58 30.07
CA LEU A 428 -24.99 -3.36 30.72
C LEU A 428 -24.68 -3.30 32.23
N ARG A 429 -24.92 -2.13 32.83
CA ARG A 429 -25.26 -2.08 34.26
C ARG A 429 -26.53 -2.92 34.40
N LYS A 430 -26.39 -4.16 34.87
CA LYS A 430 -27.49 -4.87 35.50
C LYS A 430 -27.84 -4.08 36.75
N SER A 431 -28.90 -3.27 36.67
CA SER A 431 -29.65 -2.88 37.86
C SER A 431 -30.22 -4.17 38.45
N ASN A 432 -29.72 -4.59 39.61
CA ASN A 432 -30.45 -5.55 40.43
C ASN A 432 -31.72 -4.85 40.92
N PRO A 433 -32.93 -5.41 40.69
CA PRO A 433 -34.10 -4.96 41.41
C PRO A 433 -34.02 -5.51 42.84
N SER A 434 -34.15 -4.60 43.81
CA SER A 434 -34.57 -4.88 45.18
C SER A 434 -36.04 -5.30 45.21
#